data_AF-A0A0P0GRW9-F1
#
_entry.id   AF-A0A0P0GRW9-F1
#
_cell.length_a   1.000
_cell.length_b   1.000
_cell.length_c   1.000
_cell.angle_alpha   90.00
_cell.angle_beta   90.00
_cell.angle_gamma   90.00
#
_symmetry.space_group_name_H-M   'P 1'
#
loop_
_entity.id
_entity.type
_entity.pdbx_description
1 polymer ?
#
loop_
_entity_poly.entity_id
_entity_poly.type
_entity_poly.pdbx_seq_one_letter_code
_entity_poly.pdbx_strand_id
1 'polypeptide(L)'
;MKNICLLLLCAGAMVISSCTDNGEIEQTSGSNLLQISTEITTRSVLESSSFSTGDEIGVFVSNSTGKEYADGTSNIKATFNKQWQMDKPVSLTESPATVYAYYPYCNNSIEENYPYISGDFLYFDLRQNGDKGQIDYLFGQAEGVADINSPNANIHFRHVLSRLTFIIKRATSDQGQGLLSSVALRSPSNNLFYMGYIYLKDGVAKDSGYNYHRGAIKINTNLTLNSETEQKVDMLVIPRTLSNAGELTLELTIDGKPYIINMPATTWEAGQQYTYPITISRTDAHIIATPAKVGDYYYSDGSWSTGYDANRTCIGTVFALSEEKDGDINVSLSESMHGRIAALQDLTATYRWADNTSTDVEGIPNFYLADGKQDGGYLPINGIEGESVTTPQLPYGAYIWPVEKSNQYALTDYAGRSHSSFIEKEYYPAGYACFSIMSEGLNNNEQGFWYLPAIGELARLATACNANLLDPTGDSPFKILGDDYYWSSTEGEKAEAYAWCYYGKYKGILQYQVKDATYKVRPIASF
;
A
#
# COMPACT_ATOMS: atom_id res chain seq x y z
N MET A 1 65.52 -34.91 -56.20
CA MET A 1 66.85 -34.27 -56.15
C MET A 1 67.12 -33.88 -54.71
N LYS A 2 68.25 -34.39 -54.17
CA LYS A 2 68.96 -34.06 -52.91
C LYS A 2 68.11 -33.94 -51.63
N ASN A 3 67.97 -35.01 -50.83
CA ASN A 3 68.91 -35.57 -49.83
C ASN A 3 69.08 -34.71 -48.56
N ILE A 4 68.62 -35.28 -47.42
CA ILE A 4 69.36 -35.53 -46.15
C ILE A 4 69.72 -34.26 -45.34
N CYS A 5 69.57 -34.09 -44.02
CA CYS A 5 69.53 -34.89 -42.77
C CYS A 5 68.95 -33.91 -41.69
N LEU A 6 68.10 -34.22 -40.71
CA LEU A 6 68.20 -35.15 -39.56
C LEU A 6 68.24 -34.40 -38.22
N LEU A 7 67.49 -34.94 -37.24
CA LEU A 7 67.64 -34.87 -35.77
C LEU A 7 67.31 -33.52 -35.06
N LEU A 8 66.35 -33.38 -34.13
CA LEU A 8 65.92 -34.06 -32.88
C LEU A 8 66.24 -33.19 -31.65
N LEU A 9 65.38 -33.33 -30.62
CA LEU A 9 65.52 -32.92 -29.21
C LEU A 9 65.27 -31.42 -28.93
N CYS A 10 64.49 -30.98 -27.94
CA CYS A 10 64.10 -31.59 -26.67
C CYS A 10 62.75 -31.03 -26.17
N ALA A 11 62.08 -31.83 -25.35
CA ALA A 11 60.95 -31.48 -24.50
C ALA A 11 61.26 -30.32 -23.53
N GLY A 12 60.22 -29.60 -23.12
CA GLY A 12 60.32 -28.60 -22.06
C GLY A 12 58.98 -27.93 -21.78
N ALA A 13 58.03 -28.67 -21.21
CA ALA A 13 56.93 -28.08 -20.46
C ALA A 13 57.34 -28.11 -18.99
N MET A 14 57.46 -26.94 -18.33
CA MET A 14 56.80 -26.67 -17.04
C MET A 14 57.20 -25.32 -16.39
N VAL A 15 56.16 -24.73 -15.78
CA VAL A 15 56.06 -23.75 -14.68
C VAL A 15 56.32 -22.24 -14.92
N ILE A 16 55.19 -21.53 -15.07
CA ILE A 16 54.77 -20.30 -14.38
C ILE A 16 55.68 -19.81 -13.22
N SER A 17 56.03 -18.51 -13.23
CA SER A 17 55.56 -17.52 -12.25
C SER A 17 56.30 -16.17 -12.38
N SER A 18 55.48 -15.11 -12.50
CA SER A 18 55.59 -13.85 -11.74
C SER A 18 56.60 -12.76 -12.11
N CYS A 19 55.99 -11.59 -12.39
CA CYS A 19 56.44 -10.21 -12.22
C CYS A 19 57.59 -9.71 -13.12
N THR A 20 57.56 -8.51 -13.69
CA THR A 20 56.72 -7.31 -13.51
C THR A 20 57.10 -6.38 -14.66
N ASP A 21 56.15 -5.68 -15.26
CA ASP A 21 56.43 -4.31 -15.70
C ASP A 21 55.15 -3.47 -15.65
N ASN A 22 55.31 -2.29 -15.07
CA ASN A 22 54.27 -1.36 -14.64
C ASN A 22 53.61 -0.66 -15.83
N GLY A 23 52.62 -1.32 -16.44
CA GLY A 23 51.63 -0.64 -17.26
C GLY A 23 50.61 0.04 -16.37
N GLU A 24 50.63 1.37 -16.36
CA GLU A 24 49.56 2.20 -15.80
C GLU A 24 48.20 1.65 -16.27
N ILE A 25 47.30 1.42 -15.31
CA ILE A 25 45.91 1.12 -15.59
C ILE A 25 45.32 2.41 -16.15
N GLU A 26 45.12 2.46 -17.47
CA GLU A 26 44.21 3.43 -18.05
C GLU A 26 42.84 3.24 -17.38
N GLN A 27 42.46 4.20 -16.54
CA GLN A 27 41.07 4.38 -16.16
C GLN A 27 40.26 4.54 -17.44
N THR A 28 39.40 3.57 -17.74
CA THR A 28 38.35 3.74 -18.74
C THR A 28 37.55 4.99 -18.37
N SER A 29 37.66 6.02 -19.21
CA SER A 29 36.99 7.30 -19.05
C SER A 29 35.50 7.10 -18.78
N GLY A 30 34.97 7.76 -17.74
CA GLY A 30 33.54 7.78 -17.45
C GLY A 30 32.75 8.20 -18.68
N SER A 31 31.75 7.40 -19.05
CA SER A 31 30.81 7.76 -20.11
C SER A 31 30.07 9.02 -19.69
N ASN A 32 30.22 10.11 -20.45
CA ASN A 32 29.44 11.34 -20.24
C ASN A 32 27.99 11.20 -20.71
N LEU A 33 27.54 10.02 -21.11
CA LEU A 33 26.17 9.75 -21.50
C LEU A 33 25.31 9.41 -20.29
N LEU A 34 24.12 10.02 -20.21
CA LEU A 34 23.09 9.68 -19.24
C LEU A 34 22.73 8.19 -19.31
N GLN A 35 22.69 7.54 -18.16
CA GLN A 35 22.20 6.18 -17.96
C GLN A 35 20.98 6.23 -17.05
N ILE A 36 19.92 5.48 -17.37
CA ILE A 36 18.71 5.43 -16.55
C ILE A 36 18.46 4.02 -16.02
N SER A 37 18.08 3.95 -14.74
CA SER A 37 17.51 2.76 -14.10
C SER A 37 16.14 3.11 -13.54
N THR A 38 15.30 2.11 -13.29
CA THR A 38 13.93 2.32 -12.83
C THR A 38 13.55 1.30 -11.77
N GLU A 39 12.75 1.76 -10.82
CA GLU A 39 11.99 0.92 -9.89
C GLU A 39 10.53 1.39 -9.86
N ILE A 40 9.61 0.49 -9.54
CA ILE A 40 8.18 0.79 -9.44
C ILE A 40 7.74 0.58 -8.01
N THR A 41 7.29 1.66 -7.34
CA THR A 41 6.52 1.59 -6.12
C THR A 41 5.12 1.12 -6.48
N THR A 42 4.86 -0.16 -6.27
CA THR A 42 3.59 -0.80 -6.66
C THR A 42 2.45 -0.35 -5.76
N ARG A 43 1.23 -0.27 -6.31
CA ARG A 43 0.02 -0.41 -5.49
C ARG A 43 0.14 -1.76 -4.79
N SER A 44 -0.15 -1.85 -3.51
CA SER A 44 0.11 -3.06 -2.74
C SER A 44 -0.39 -4.34 -3.45
N VAL A 45 0.53 -5.31 -3.58
CA VAL A 45 0.43 -6.69 -4.17
C VAL A 45 0.25 -6.90 -5.65
N LEU A 46 1.37 -7.34 -6.23
CA LEU A 46 1.46 -8.16 -7.43
C LEU A 46 0.79 -7.53 -8.66
N GLU A 47 0.97 -6.23 -8.84
CA GLU A 47 1.20 -5.69 -10.19
C GLU A 47 2.70 -5.57 -10.39
N SER A 48 3.16 -5.77 -11.62
CA SER A 48 4.58 -5.94 -11.93
C SER A 48 5.44 -4.84 -11.30
N SER A 49 6.28 -5.20 -10.33
CA SER A 49 7.29 -4.31 -9.74
C SER A 49 8.46 -4.03 -10.68
N SER A 50 8.38 -4.56 -11.90
CA SER A 50 9.37 -4.40 -12.95
C SER A 50 8.70 -4.23 -14.30
N PHE A 51 9.35 -3.45 -15.16
CA PHE A 51 8.98 -3.35 -16.55
C PHE A 51 9.29 -4.65 -17.29
N SER A 52 8.47 -4.97 -18.28
CA SER A 52 8.65 -6.10 -19.18
C SER A 52 9.45 -5.70 -20.42
N THR A 53 10.10 -6.67 -21.06
CA THR A 53 10.82 -6.41 -22.32
C THR A 53 9.84 -5.89 -23.36
N GLY A 54 10.17 -4.73 -23.94
CA GLY A 54 9.32 -4.03 -24.90
C GLY A 54 8.48 -2.90 -24.29
N ASP A 55 8.45 -2.73 -22.97
CA ASP A 55 7.83 -1.57 -22.35
C ASP A 55 8.56 -0.29 -22.74
N GLU A 56 7.80 0.77 -22.98
CA GLU A 56 8.32 2.04 -23.47
C GLU A 56 7.92 3.17 -22.52
N ILE A 57 8.88 4.05 -22.20
CA ILE A 57 8.67 5.25 -21.39
C ILE A 57 9.10 6.51 -22.16
N GLY A 58 8.49 7.64 -21.83
CA GLY A 58 8.95 8.95 -22.29
C GLY A 58 9.81 9.61 -21.23
N VAL A 59 11.07 9.89 -21.56
CA VAL A 59 12.10 10.46 -20.68
C VAL A 59 12.27 11.95 -20.97
N PHE A 60 12.29 12.75 -19.91
CA PHE A 60 12.57 14.17 -19.95
C PHE A 60 13.83 14.48 -19.15
N VAL A 61 14.69 15.29 -19.74
CA VAL A 61 15.91 15.78 -19.10
C VAL A 61 15.88 17.30 -19.13
N SER A 62 15.87 17.90 -17.94
CA SER A 62 15.82 19.35 -17.76
C SER A 62 17.04 19.89 -17.02
N ASN A 63 17.37 21.16 -17.27
CA ASN A 63 18.38 21.88 -16.50
C ASN A 63 17.79 22.45 -15.21
N SER A 64 18.62 23.12 -14.40
CA SER A 64 18.23 23.72 -13.11
C SER A 64 17.12 24.78 -13.20
N THR A 65 16.82 25.31 -14.40
CA THR A 65 15.72 26.26 -14.61
C THR A 65 14.41 25.59 -15.03
N GLY A 66 14.39 24.26 -15.15
CA GLY A 66 13.24 23.47 -15.59
C GLY A 66 13.00 23.48 -17.11
N LYS A 67 13.94 24.03 -17.90
CA LYS A 67 13.93 23.95 -19.37
C LYS A 67 14.65 22.70 -19.85
N GLU A 68 14.51 22.35 -21.12
CA GLU A 68 15.30 21.28 -21.76
C GLU A 68 16.79 21.42 -21.41
N TYR A 69 17.41 20.30 -21.04
CA TYR A 69 18.84 20.24 -20.75
C TYR A 69 19.67 20.54 -21.99
N ALA A 70 19.26 19.98 -23.13
CA ALA A 70 19.76 20.28 -24.46
C ALA A 70 18.63 20.12 -25.48
N ASP A 71 18.79 20.66 -26.69
CA ASP A 71 17.76 20.58 -27.74
C ASP A 71 17.27 19.15 -27.93
N GLY A 72 15.97 18.93 -27.76
CA GLY A 72 15.30 17.64 -27.96
C GLY A 72 15.63 16.63 -26.87
N THR A 73 15.79 17.08 -25.62
CA THR A 73 15.80 16.22 -24.43
C THR A 73 14.43 16.10 -23.74
N SER A 74 13.36 16.54 -24.41
CA SER A 74 11.98 16.27 -24.01
C SER A 74 11.42 15.04 -24.71
N ASN A 75 10.66 14.23 -23.96
CA ASN A 75 9.95 13.05 -24.44
C ASN A 75 10.81 12.07 -25.29
N ILE A 76 12.04 11.81 -24.85
CA ILE A 76 12.90 10.78 -25.46
C ILE A 76 12.28 9.42 -25.18
N LYS A 77 11.98 8.65 -26.22
CA LYS A 77 11.55 7.27 -26.06
C LYS A 77 12.69 6.44 -25.47
N ALA A 78 12.40 5.68 -24.42
CA ALA A 78 13.27 4.62 -23.94
C ALA A 78 12.51 3.29 -23.93
N THR A 79 13.13 2.24 -24.46
CA THR A 79 12.55 0.89 -24.52
C THR A 79 13.30 -0.04 -23.59
N PHE A 80 12.58 -0.83 -22.79
CA PHE A 80 13.18 -1.76 -21.84
C PHE A 80 13.57 -3.09 -22.51
N ASN A 81 14.83 -3.48 -22.36
CA ASN A 81 15.34 -4.80 -22.72
C ASN A 81 16.51 -5.16 -21.80
N LYS A 82 16.21 -5.64 -20.58
CA LYS A 82 17.13 -5.81 -19.43
C LYS A 82 17.75 -4.51 -18.91
N GLN A 83 17.99 -3.54 -19.78
CA GLN A 83 18.37 -2.16 -19.51
C GLN A 83 17.55 -1.25 -20.43
N TRP A 84 17.44 0.01 -20.06
CA TRP A 84 16.76 1.01 -20.88
C TRP A 84 17.63 1.45 -22.06
N GLN A 85 17.05 1.44 -23.25
CA GLN A 85 17.68 1.92 -24.47
C GLN A 85 16.95 3.18 -24.93
N MET A 86 17.62 4.33 -24.83
CA MET A 86 17.08 5.60 -25.32
C MET A 86 17.29 5.73 -26.83
N ASP A 87 16.23 6.13 -27.55
CA ASP A 87 16.31 6.42 -29.00
C ASP A 87 17.32 7.55 -29.31
N LYS A 88 17.57 8.41 -28.33
CA LYS A 88 18.54 9.51 -28.41
C LYS A 88 19.45 9.51 -27.18
N PRO A 89 20.78 9.39 -27.34
CA PRO A 89 21.71 9.54 -26.23
C PRO A 89 21.76 11.00 -25.76
N VAL A 90 21.90 11.21 -24.44
CA VAL A 90 22.02 12.53 -23.83
C VAL A 90 23.43 12.69 -23.25
N SER A 91 24.21 13.59 -23.83
CA SER A 91 25.55 13.94 -23.32
C SER A 91 25.43 14.94 -22.18
N LEU A 92 25.88 14.54 -21.00
CA LEU A 92 25.93 15.34 -19.78
C LEU A 92 27.19 16.22 -19.76
N THR A 93 27.06 17.34 -19.06
CA THR A 93 28.13 18.28 -18.74
C THR A 93 28.28 18.38 -17.22
N GLU A 94 29.12 19.29 -16.73
CA GLU A 94 29.16 19.63 -15.30
C GLU A 94 27.86 20.26 -14.79
N SER A 95 26.97 20.73 -15.68
CA SER A 95 25.67 21.27 -15.29
C SER A 95 24.73 20.15 -14.84
N PRO A 96 24.10 20.25 -13.66
CA PRO A 96 23.13 19.27 -13.17
C PRO A 96 21.91 19.12 -14.09
N ALA A 97 21.48 17.87 -14.28
CA ALA A 97 20.31 17.47 -15.04
C ALA A 97 19.27 16.80 -14.15
N THR A 98 18.03 17.29 -14.16
CA THR A 98 16.89 16.61 -13.53
C THR A 98 16.26 15.67 -14.55
N VAL A 99 16.00 14.43 -14.13
CA VAL A 99 15.43 13.37 -15.00
C VAL A 99 14.10 12.90 -14.43
N TYR A 100 13.06 12.90 -15.27
CA TYR A 100 11.75 12.34 -14.97
C TYR A 100 11.20 11.60 -16.17
N ALA A 101 10.27 10.68 -15.94
CA ALA A 101 9.69 9.85 -16.98
C ALA A 101 8.24 9.47 -16.68
N TYR A 102 7.53 9.05 -17.73
CA TYR A 102 6.16 8.55 -17.65
C TYR A 102 6.00 7.25 -18.45
N TYR A 103 5.01 6.45 -18.06
CA TYR A 103 4.58 5.23 -18.75
C TYR A 103 3.07 5.26 -19.02
N PRO A 104 2.59 4.72 -20.15
CA PRO A 104 3.37 4.26 -21.31
C PRO A 104 3.82 5.43 -22.20
N TYR A 105 4.92 5.26 -22.93
CA TYR A 105 5.38 6.23 -23.93
C TYR A 105 4.28 6.54 -24.95
N CYS A 106 4.16 7.82 -25.31
CA CYS A 106 3.38 8.24 -26.46
C CYS A 106 4.17 9.26 -27.29
N ASN A 107 4.01 9.17 -28.61
CA ASN A 107 4.52 10.17 -29.53
C ASN A 107 3.70 11.46 -29.38
N ASN A 108 4.32 12.60 -29.67
CA ASN A 108 3.63 13.87 -29.90
C ASN A 108 2.76 13.74 -31.16
N SER A 109 1.56 13.20 -31.02
CA SER A 109 0.63 13.02 -32.14
C SER A 109 -0.80 13.25 -31.69
N ILE A 110 -1.44 14.21 -32.37
CA ILE A 110 -2.89 14.56 -32.47
C ILE A 110 -3.80 14.19 -31.29
N GLU A 111 -4.54 15.20 -30.78
CA GLU A 111 -5.51 15.12 -29.66
C GLU A 111 -6.54 13.96 -29.75
N GLU A 112 -6.67 13.28 -30.89
CA GLU A 112 -7.64 12.21 -31.12
C GLU A 112 -7.17 10.80 -30.74
N ASN A 113 -5.89 10.59 -30.36
CA ASN A 113 -5.35 9.28 -29.94
C ASN A 113 -4.78 9.33 -28.52
N TYR A 114 -5.45 8.69 -27.55
CA TYR A 114 -4.99 8.63 -26.16
C TYR A 114 -4.13 7.38 -25.87
N PRO A 115 -3.09 7.49 -25.05
CA PRO A 115 -2.55 8.74 -24.49
C PRO A 115 -1.82 9.57 -25.55
N TYR A 116 -1.82 10.89 -25.36
CA TYR A 116 -0.96 11.82 -26.11
C TYR A 116 -0.30 12.81 -25.15
N ILE A 117 0.75 13.45 -25.63
CA ILE A 117 1.51 14.44 -24.88
C ILE A 117 1.50 15.79 -25.59
N SER A 118 1.35 16.86 -24.81
CA SER A 118 1.40 18.24 -25.29
C SER A 118 2.09 19.12 -24.26
N GLY A 119 3.30 19.59 -24.60
CA GLY A 119 4.16 20.28 -23.65
C GLY A 119 4.48 19.41 -22.43
N ASP A 120 4.21 19.93 -21.24
CA ASP A 120 4.46 19.27 -19.95
C ASP A 120 3.28 18.39 -19.48
N PHE A 121 2.34 18.05 -20.36
CA PHE A 121 1.11 17.33 -19.99
C PHE A 121 0.96 16.02 -20.75
N LEU A 122 0.83 14.92 -20.01
CA LEU A 122 0.42 13.62 -20.54
C LEU A 122 -1.09 13.47 -20.36
N TYR A 123 -1.83 13.45 -21.46
CA TYR A 123 -3.27 13.26 -21.45
C TYR A 123 -3.61 11.77 -21.54
N PHE A 124 -4.60 11.35 -20.75
CA PHE A 124 -4.97 9.93 -20.63
C PHE A 124 -6.48 9.69 -20.75
N ASP A 125 -6.82 8.43 -21.02
CA ASP A 125 -8.19 7.93 -21.14
C ASP A 125 -8.37 6.67 -20.30
N LEU A 126 -9.41 6.66 -19.47
CA LEU A 126 -9.76 5.58 -18.55
C LEU A 126 -10.82 4.64 -19.13
N ARG A 127 -11.22 4.80 -20.39
CA ARG A 127 -12.12 3.83 -21.03
C ARG A 127 -11.37 2.51 -21.29
N GLN A 128 -12.12 1.41 -21.24
CA GLN A 128 -11.58 0.08 -21.54
C GLN A 128 -11.05 0.03 -22.99
N ASN A 129 -9.78 -0.34 -23.14
CA ASN A 129 -9.11 -0.48 -24.44
C ASN A 129 -9.29 -1.90 -25.00
N GLY A 130 -10.52 -2.21 -25.41
CA GLY A 130 -10.90 -3.55 -25.86
C GLY A 130 -10.54 -4.62 -24.83
N ASP A 131 -9.90 -5.70 -25.28
CA ASP A 131 -9.52 -6.82 -24.40
C ASP A 131 -8.29 -6.52 -23.53
N LYS A 132 -7.60 -5.38 -23.74
CA LYS A 132 -6.40 -5.00 -22.98
C LYS A 132 -6.70 -4.33 -21.63
N GLY A 133 -7.97 -4.07 -21.32
CA GLY A 133 -8.37 -3.38 -20.09
C GLY A 133 -8.08 -1.87 -20.12
N GLN A 134 -8.07 -1.24 -18.95
CA GLN A 134 -7.63 0.15 -18.82
C GLN A 134 -6.10 0.24 -18.87
N ILE A 135 -5.59 1.36 -19.36
CA ILE A 135 -4.14 1.63 -19.33
C ILE A 135 -3.79 2.13 -17.92
N ASP A 136 -2.78 1.52 -17.32
CA ASP A 136 -2.22 2.01 -16.07
C ASP A 136 -1.08 2.99 -16.33
N TYR A 137 -1.19 4.16 -15.71
CA TYR A 137 -0.28 5.27 -15.95
C TYR A 137 0.67 5.43 -14.76
N LEU A 138 1.96 5.51 -15.07
CA LEU A 138 3.01 5.70 -14.09
C LEU A 138 3.74 7.01 -14.34
N PHE A 139 4.20 7.63 -13.26
CA PHE A 139 5.11 8.76 -13.30
C PHE A 139 6.26 8.51 -12.35
N GLY A 140 7.48 8.84 -12.76
CA GLY A 140 8.66 8.72 -11.92
C GLY A 140 9.63 9.87 -12.09
N GLN A 141 10.39 10.14 -11.04
CA GLN A 141 11.46 11.12 -11.02
C GLN A 141 12.69 10.50 -10.36
N ALA A 142 13.88 10.95 -10.78
CA ALA A 142 15.11 10.56 -10.10
C ALA A 142 15.25 11.28 -8.73
N GLU A 143 15.73 10.56 -7.71
CA GLU A 143 15.96 11.11 -6.35
C GLU A 143 17.04 12.22 -6.31
N GLY A 144 17.84 12.34 -7.37
CA GLY A 144 18.89 13.35 -7.50
C GLY A 144 19.03 13.89 -8.92
N VAL A 145 20.13 14.61 -9.14
CA VAL A 145 20.52 15.15 -10.45
C VAL A 145 21.59 14.26 -11.08
N ALA A 146 21.58 14.16 -12.40
CA ALA A 146 22.65 13.53 -13.16
C ALA A 146 23.61 14.60 -13.73
N ASP A 147 24.90 14.31 -13.76
CA ASP A 147 25.92 15.14 -14.39
C ASP A 147 27.08 14.29 -14.93
N ILE A 148 28.12 14.91 -15.48
CA ILE A 148 29.27 14.19 -16.05
C ILE A 148 30.02 13.30 -15.03
N ASN A 149 29.97 13.64 -13.74
CA ASN A 149 30.62 12.88 -12.67
C ASN A 149 29.71 11.77 -12.10
N SER A 150 28.40 11.98 -12.16
CA SER A 150 27.36 11.02 -11.73
C SER A 150 26.30 10.85 -12.83
N PRO A 151 26.59 10.07 -13.89
CA PRO A 151 25.72 10.00 -15.08
C PRO A 151 24.49 9.09 -14.92
N ASN A 152 24.32 8.46 -13.76
CA ASN A 152 23.22 7.52 -13.49
C ASN A 152 22.02 8.25 -12.86
N ALA A 153 20.86 8.13 -13.48
CA ALA A 153 19.58 8.57 -12.91
C ALA A 153 18.71 7.36 -12.54
N ASN A 154 18.50 7.13 -11.23
CA ASN A 154 17.58 6.10 -10.75
C ASN A 154 16.17 6.69 -10.60
N ILE A 155 15.24 6.29 -11.45
CA ILE A 155 13.88 6.85 -11.53
C ILE A 155 12.91 5.98 -10.72
N HIS A 156 12.21 6.59 -9.75
CA HIS A 156 11.25 5.91 -8.89
C HIS A 156 9.84 6.16 -9.41
N PHE A 157 9.25 5.17 -10.07
CA PHE A 157 7.90 5.23 -10.61
C PHE A 157 6.86 4.96 -9.54
N ARG A 158 5.75 5.70 -9.60
CA ARG A 158 4.53 5.45 -8.83
C ARG A 158 3.33 5.44 -9.77
N HIS A 159 2.31 4.69 -9.38
CA HIS A 159 1.02 4.75 -10.02
C HIS A 159 0.31 6.07 -9.71
N VAL A 160 -0.21 6.75 -10.73
CA VAL A 160 -0.84 8.08 -10.57
C VAL A 160 -2.36 8.03 -10.41
N LEU A 161 -2.96 6.86 -10.66
CA LEU A 161 -4.40 6.59 -10.51
C LEU A 161 -4.69 5.75 -9.27
N SER A 162 -5.92 5.82 -8.77
CA SER A 162 -6.45 4.94 -7.74
C SER A 162 -7.06 3.68 -8.37
N ARG A 163 -6.91 2.53 -7.72
CA ARG A 163 -7.53 1.26 -8.14
C ARG A 163 -8.72 0.93 -7.25
N LEU A 164 -9.86 0.66 -7.86
CA LEU A 164 -11.05 0.11 -7.20
C LEU A 164 -11.16 -1.37 -7.56
N THR A 165 -11.24 -2.23 -6.57
CA THR A 165 -11.38 -3.69 -6.75
C THR A 165 -12.74 -4.13 -6.24
N PHE A 166 -13.62 -4.53 -7.16
CA PHE A 166 -14.95 -5.03 -6.82
C PHE A 166 -14.92 -6.55 -6.70
N ILE A 167 -15.28 -7.06 -5.52
CA ILE A 167 -15.31 -8.50 -5.22
C ILE A 167 -16.76 -8.91 -5.17
N ILE A 168 -17.22 -9.62 -6.20
CA ILE A 168 -18.62 -9.80 -6.50
C ILE A 168 -18.98 -11.29 -6.41
N LYS A 169 -19.99 -11.63 -5.61
CA LYS A 169 -20.63 -12.95 -5.60
C LYS A 169 -22.15 -12.85 -5.55
N ARG A 170 -22.80 -13.98 -5.79
CA ARG A 170 -24.26 -14.11 -5.68
C ARG A 170 -24.63 -14.72 -4.32
N ALA A 171 -25.73 -14.29 -3.71
CA ALA A 171 -26.28 -14.92 -2.52
C ALA A 171 -26.83 -16.33 -2.84
N THR A 172 -26.78 -17.25 -1.90
CA THR A 172 -27.31 -18.62 -2.08
C THR A 172 -28.81 -18.66 -2.40
N SER A 173 -29.57 -17.64 -1.99
CA SER A 173 -31.01 -17.51 -2.25
C SER A 173 -31.35 -17.00 -3.66
N ASP A 174 -30.38 -16.49 -4.41
CA ASP A 174 -30.60 -15.79 -5.68
C ASP A 174 -30.78 -16.75 -6.86
N GLN A 175 -31.86 -16.59 -7.63
CA GLN A 175 -32.37 -17.62 -8.55
C GLN A 175 -32.04 -17.45 -10.05
N GLY A 176 -31.31 -16.41 -10.47
CA GLY A 176 -31.00 -16.24 -11.89
C GLY A 176 -29.57 -16.64 -12.25
N GLN A 177 -29.20 -16.48 -13.54
CA GLN A 177 -27.99 -17.06 -14.12
C GLN A 177 -26.70 -16.44 -13.56
N GLY A 178 -26.72 -15.17 -13.16
CA GLY A 178 -25.58 -14.47 -12.56
C GLY A 178 -24.55 -13.97 -13.59
N LEU A 179 -24.93 -13.84 -14.85
CA LEU A 179 -24.06 -13.31 -15.89
C LEU A 179 -23.81 -11.81 -15.65
N LEU A 180 -22.63 -11.48 -15.13
CA LEU A 180 -22.14 -10.11 -15.00
C LEU A 180 -21.52 -9.71 -16.35
N SER A 181 -22.18 -8.77 -17.02
CA SER A 181 -21.80 -8.28 -18.36
C SER A 181 -21.16 -6.90 -18.36
N SER A 182 -21.30 -6.15 -17.26
CA SER A 182 -20.75 -4.81 -17.13
C SER A 182 -20.63 -4.39 -15.68
N VAL A 183 -19.56 -3.66 -15.37
CA VAL A 183 -19.35 -2.90 -14.15
C VAL A 183 -19.08 -1.45 -14.55
N ALA A 184 -19.91 -0.51 -14.10
CA ALA A 184 -19.79 0.90 -14.48
C ALA A 184 -19.85 1.82 -13.26
N LEU A 185 -18.86 2.69 -13.11
CA LEU A 185 -18.93 3.78 -12.15
C LEU A 185 -19.59 4.98 -12.82
N ARG A 186 -20.56 5.58 -12.15
CA ARG A 186 -21.37 6.69 -12.66
C ARG A 186 -21.44 7.81 -11.63
N SER A 187 -21.73 9.01 -12.12
CA SER A 187 -22.06 10.16 -11.28
C SER A 187 -23.49 10.60 -11.56
N PRO A 188 -24.39 10.59 -10.56
CA PRO A 188 -25.72 11.18 -10.69
C PRO A 188 -25.69 12.68 -11.04
N SER A 189 -24.66 13.39 -10.60
CA SER A 189 -24.45 14.83 -10.88
C SER A 189 -23.64 15.11 -12.15
N ASN A 190 -23.28 14.06 -12.90
CA ASN A 190 -22.43 14.13 -14.09
C ASN A 190 -21.10 14.88 -13.84
N ASN A 191 -20.41 14.51 -12.76
CA ASN A 191 -19.11 15.05 -12.33
C ASN A 191 -17.98 13.99 -12.30
N LEU A 192 -18.18 12.87 -13.00
CA LEU A 192 -17.16 11.83 -13.19
C LEU A 192 -16.46 12.04 -14.53
N PHE A 193 -15.13 12.13 -14.52
CA PHE A 193 -14.31 12.25 -15.72
C PHE A 193 -13.69 10.91 -16.06
N TYR A 194 -13.80 10.50 -17.32
CA TYR A 194 -13.07 9.34 -17.85
C TYR A 194 -11.77 9.74 -18.56
N MET A 195 -11.47 11.04 -18.64
CA MET A 195 -10.23 11.55 -19.23
C MET A 195 -9.64 12.67 -18.38
N GLY A 196 -8.32 12.69 -18.32
CA GLY A 196 -7.54 13.60 -17.50
C GLY A 196 -6.16 13.84 -18.08
N TYR A 197 -5.31 14.46 -17.27
CA TYR A 197 -3.91 14.64 -17.58
C TYR A 197 -3.04 14.45 -16.34
N ILE A 198 -1.77 14.11 -16.56
CA ILE A 198 -0.70 14.17 -15.57
C ILE A 198 0.16 15.37 -15.91
N TYR A 199 0.36 16.27 -14.95
CA TYR A 199 1.32 17.35 -15.11
C TYR A 199 2.72 16.82 -14.81
N LEU A 200 3.59 16.76 -15.81
CA LEU A 200 4.88 16.07 -15.69
C LEU A 200 5.88 16.75 -14.75
N LYS A 201 5.57 17.96 -14.25
CA LYS A 201 6.39 18.61 -13.21
C LYS A 201 6.12 18.08 -11.80
N ASP A 202 4.89 17.64 -11.51
CA ASP A 202 4.50 17.16 -10.18
C ASP A 202 4.06 15.68 -10.18
N GLY A 203 3.79 15.11 -11.35
CA GLY A 203 3.33 13.73 -11.50
C GLY A 203 1.93 13.48 -10.96
N VAL A 204 1.10 14.53 -10.84
CA VAL A 204 -0.25 14.44 -10.27
C VAL A 204 -1.28 14.31 -11.39
N ALA A 205 -2.11 13.27 -11.32
CA ALA A 205 -3.25 13.08 -12.21
C ALA A 205 -4.41 14.03 -11.83
N LYS A 206 -5.00 14.69 -12.83
CA LYS A 206 -6.10 15.65 -12.68
C LYS A 206 -7.17 15.42 -13.73
N ASP A 207 -8.42 15.73 -13.37
CA ASP A 207 -9.53 15.78 -14.31
C ASP A 207 -9.23 16.76 -15.44
N SER A 208 -9.64 16.43 -16.66
CA SER A 208 -9.41 17.30 -17.82
C SER A 208 -10.22 18.60 -17.78
N GLY A 209 -11.24 18.70 -16.92
CA GLY A 209 -12.09 19.90 -16.76
C GLY A 209 -13.10 20.12 -17.89
N TYR A 210 -12.96 19.44 -19.02
CA TYR A 210 -13.87 19.56 -20.16
C TYR A 210 -15.15 18.74 -19.98
N ASN A 211 -16.31 19.39 -20.15
CA ASN A 211 -17.62 18.73 -19.94
C ASN A 211 -17.85 17.50 -20.85
N TYR A 212 -17.28 17.49 -22.06
CA TYR A 212 -17.42 16.37 -23.00
C TYR A 212 -16.57 15.15 -22.62
N HIS A 213 -15.61 15.31 -21.70
CA HIS A 213 -14.83 14.23 -21.10
C HIS A 213 -15.47 13.63 -19.83
N ARG A 214 -16.72 14.01 -19.53
CA ARG A 214 -17.48 13.47 -18.40
C ARG A 214 -18.36 12.32 -18.83
N GLY A 215 -18.47 11.30 -17.98
CA GLY A 215 -19.25 10.11 -18.28
C GLY A 215 -18.94 8.95 -17.34
N ALA A 216 -19.55 7.82 -17.64
CA ALA A 216 -19.32 6.59 -16.89
C ALA A 216 -17.95 5.99 -17.25
N ILE A 217 -17.24 5.49 -16.26
CA ILE A 217 -16.09 4.60 -16.46
C ILE A 217 -16.66 3.17 -16.45
N LYS A 218 -16.55 2.47 -17.58
CA LYS A 218 -17.23 1.18 -17.79
C LYS A 218 -16.22 0.10 -18.15
N ILE A 219 -16.30 -1.01 -17.43
CA ILE A 219 -15.59 -2.27 -17.71
C ILE A 219 -16.62 -3.29 -18.17
N ASN A 220 -16.53 -3.73 -19.42
CA ASN A 220 -17.34 -4.84 -19.91
C ASN A 220 -16.71 -6.15 -19.46
N THR A 221 -17.56 -7.09 -19.07
CA THR A 221 -17.17 -8.38 -18.52
C THR A 221 -18.00 -9.49 -19.15
N ASN A 222 -17.60 -10.75 -18.94
CA ASN A 222 -18.38 -11.93 -19.30
C ASN A 222 -18.26 -12.98 -18.18
N LEU A 223 -18.39 -12.50 -16.94
CA LEU A 223 -18.15 -13.30 -15.74
C LEU A 223 -19.47 -13.93 -15.29
N THR A 224 -19.42 -15.17 -14.82
CA THR A 224 -20.58 -15.84 -14.21
C THR A 224 -20.43 -15.83 -12.70
N LEU A 225 -21.30 -15.07 -12.03
CA LEU A 225 -21.38 -15.00 -10.58
C LEU A 225 -22.07 -16.26 -10.02
N ASN A 226 -21.55 -16.77 -8.91
CA ASN A 226 -22.20 -17.82 -8.13
C ASN A 226 -21.98 -17.55 -6.63
N SER A 227 -22.48 -18.45 -5.77
CA SER A 227 -22.43 -18.28 -4.31
C SER A 227 -21.17 -18.80 -3.63
N GLU A 228 -20.38 -19.60 -4.35
CA GLU A 228 -19.21 -20.29 -3.78
C GLU A 228 -17.91 -19.57 -4.15
N THR A 229 -17.84 -18.98 -5.35
CA THR A 229 -16.64 -18.31 -5.87
C THR A 229 -16.89 -16.85 -6.12
N GLU A 230 -16.02 -16.02 -5.56
CA GLU A 230 -16.01 -14.58 -5.81
C GLU A 230 -15.34 -14.25 -7.14
N GLN A 231 -15.85 -13.23 -7.81
CA GLN A 231 -15.30 -12.68 -9.04
C GLN A 231 -14.71 -11.31 -8.75
N LYS A 232 -13.51 -11.03 -9.29
CA LYS A 232 -12.83 -9.75 -9.12
C LYS A 232 -12.94 -8.92 -10.39
N VAL A 233 -13.27 -7.64 -10.25
CA VAL A 233 -13.23 -6.65 -11.35
C VAL A 233 -12.52 -5.41 -10.87
N ASP A 234 -11.45 -5.04 -11.56
CA ASP A 234 -10.67 -3.84 -11.26
C ASP A 234 -11.08 -2.66 -12.14
N MET A 235 -11.00 -1.47 -11.56
CA MET A 235 -11.26 -0.21 -12.24
C MET A 235 -10.29 0.87 -11.75
N LEU A 236 -9.56 1.47 -12.68
CA LEU A 236 -8.72 2.65 -12.43
C LEU A 236 -9.55 3.93 -12.54
N VAL A 237 -9.34 4.84 -11.58
CA VAL A 237 -10.03 6.13 -11.49
C VAL A 237 -9.05 7.26 -11.14
N ILE A 238 -9.40 8.48 -11.51
CA ILE A 238 -8.66 9.67 -11.07
C ILE A 238 -8.84 9.82 -9.54
N PRO A 239 -7.75 10.02 -8.77
CA PRO A 239 -7.82 10.20 -7.31
C PRO A 239 -8.80 11.31 -6.93
N ARG A 240 -9.66 11.04 -5.94
CA ARG A 240 -10.72 11.98 -5.51
C ARG A 240 -11.28 11.65 -4.13
N THR A 241 -11.88 12.66 -3.51
CA THR A 241 -12.71 12.50 -2.31
C THR A 241 -14.19 12.47 -2.69
N LEU A 242 -14.93 11.53 -2.10
CA LEU A 242 -16.39 11.48 -2.06
C LEU A 242 -16.81 11.86 -0.65
N SER A 243 -17.39 13.05 -0.47
CA SER A 243 -17.73 13.55 0.87
C SER A 243 -18.99 12.89 1.45
N ASN A 244 -19.87 12.40 0.57
CA ASN A 244 -21.15 11.79 0.94
C ASN A 244 -21.37 10.49 0.17
N ALA A 245 -22.08 9.56 0.80
CA ALA A 245 -22.52 8.34 0.13
C ALA A 245 -23.45 8.68 -1.05
N GLY A 246 -23.24 8.01 -2.19
CA GLY A 246 -24.05 8.18 -3.40
C GLY A 246 -23.63 9.35 -4.30
N GLU A 247 -22.53 10.06 -3.99
CA GLU A 247 -21.93 11.02 -4.94
C GLU A 247 -21.51 10.34 -6.24
N LEU A 248 -21.05 9.10 -6.16
CA LEU A 248 -20.90 8.18 -7.27
C LEU A 248 -21.71 6.92 -7.01
N THR A 249 -22.11 6.24 -8.08
CA THR A 249 -22.82 4.97 -8.03
C THR A 249 -22.10 3.92 -8.87
N LEU A 250 -22.09 2.69 -8.37
CA LEU A 250 -21.65 1.52 -9.11
C LEU A 250 -22.87 0.83 -9.72
N GLU A 251 -22.87 0.70 -11.04
CA GLU A 251 -23.89 -0.01 -11.80
C GLU A 251 -23.32 -1.35 -12.29
N LEU A 252 -23.91 -2.44 -11.82
CA LEU A 252 -23.63 -3.80 -12.26
C LEU A 252 -24.72 -4.24 -13.25
N THR A 253 -24.37 -4.73 -14.43
CA THR A 253 -25.35 -5.33 -15.36
C THR A 253 -25.32 -6.84 -15.23
N ILE A 254 -26.30 -7.41 -14.54
CA ILE A 254 -26.39 -8.83 -14.23
C ILE A 254 -27.64 -9.40 -14.91
N ASP A 255 -27.48 -10.47 -15.69
CA ASP A 255 -28.55 -11.11 -16.46
C ASP A 255 -29.34 -10.10 -17.32
N GLY A 256 -28.64 -9.13 -17.89
CA GLY A 256 -29.19 -8.06 -18.72
C GLY A 256 -29.93 -6.95 -17.95
N LYS A 257 -29.93 -6.96 -16.61
CA LYS A 257 -30.56 -5.93 -15.78
C LYS A 257 -29.53 -5.09 -15.02
N PRO A 258 -29.70 -3.76 -14.95
CA PRO A 258 -28.84 -2.90 -14.15
C PRO A 258 -29.19 -3.00 -12.67
N TYR A 259 -28.14 -2.93 -11.85
CA TYR A 259 -28.17 -3.00 -10.40
C TYR A 259 -27.29 -1.88 -9.87
N ILE A 260 -27.87 -0.95 -9.11
CA ILE A 260 -27.20 0.30 -8.72
C ILE A 260 -26.87 0.26 -7.23
N ILE A 261 -25.62 0.56 -6.90
CA ILE A 261 -25.07 0.61 -5.54
C ILE A 261 -24.52 2.01 -5.31
N ASN A 262 -24.86 2.64 -4.19
CA ASN A 262 -24.26 3.92 -3.82
C ASN A 262 -22.84 3.67 -3.30
N MET A 263 -21.85 4.35 -3.86
CA MET A 263 -20.50 4.31 -3.30
C MET A 263 -20.50 5.05 -1.96
N PRO A 264 -19.80 4.53 -0.92
CA PRO A 264 -19.71 5.19 0.37
C PRO A 264 -18.87 6.48 0.28
N ALA A 265 -18.99 7.34 1.29
CA ALA A 265 -18.04 8.43 1.48
C ALA A 265 -16.63 7.85 1.70
N THR A 266 -15.63 8.39 1.01
CA THR A 266 -14.27 7.84 1.00
C THR A 266 -13.31 8.79 0.28
N THR A 267 -12.00 8.62 0.50
CA THR A 267 -10.97 9.29 -0.29
C THR A 267 -10.15 8.25 -1.05
N TRP A 268 -10.16 8.34 -2.38
CA TRP A 268 -9.33 7.55 -3.28
C TRP A 268 -8.04 8.28 -3.59
N GLU A 269 -6.93 7.76 -3.09
CA GLU A 269 -5.61 8.34 -3.20
C GLU A 269 -4.83 7.71 -4.35
N ALA A 270 -3.89 8.47 -4.93
CA ALA A 270 -3.04 7.98 -6.01
C ALA A 270 -2.21 6.78 -5.56
N GLY A 271 -2.15 5.74 -6.39
CA GLY A 271 -1.36 4.54 -6.12
C GLY A 271 -1.94 3.62 -5.03
N GLN A 272 -3.14 3.91 -4.52
CA GLN A 272 -3.81 3.07 -3.52
C GLN A 272 -4.89 2.18 -4.13
N GLN A 273 -5.18 1.07 -3.46
CA GLN A 273 -6.26 0.13 -3.78
C GLN A 273 -7.39 0.22 -2.76
N TYR A 274 -8.63 0.19 -3.25
CA TYR A 274 -9.87 0.22 -2.47
C TYR A 274 -10.77 -0.95 -2.86
N THR A 275 -11.04 -1.83 -1.90
CA THR A 275 -11.79 -3.06 -2.13
C THR A 275 -13.25 -2.92 -1.71
N TYR A 276 -14.16 -3.30 -2.58
CA TYR A 276 -15.61 -3.26 -2.36
C TYR A 276 -16.21 -4.65 -2.46
N PRO A 277 -16.52 -5.31 -1.34
CA PRO A 277 -17.21 -6.59 -1.36
C PRO A 277 -18.70 -6.42 -1.63
N ILE A 278 -19.22 -7.19 -2.59
CA ILE A 278 -20.57 -7.08 -3.11
C ILE A 278 -21.20 -8.46 -3.18
N THR A 279 -22.29 -8.64 -2.45
CA THR A 279 -23.12 -9.85 -2.53
C THR A 279 -24.47 -9.51 -3.16
N ILE A 280 -24.80 -10.18 -4.27
CA ILE A 280 -26.01 -9.93 -5.05
C ILE A 280 -27.14 -10.86 -4.61
N SER A 281 -28.27 -10.29 -4.18
CA SER A 281 -29.50 -11.05 -3.88
C SER A 281 -30.71 -10.37 -4.55
N ARG A 282 -31.43 -11.06 -5.43
CA ARG A 282 -32.62 -10.52 -6.13
C ARG A 282 -33.93 -10.79 -5.41
N THR A 283 -33.90 -11.47 -4.26
CA THR A 283 -35.10 -11.72 -3.46
C THR A 283 -35.59 -10.47 -2.72
N ASP A 284 -34.76 -9.44 -2.58
CA ASP A 284 -35.13 -8.10 -2.12
C ASP A 284 -34.31 -7.09 -2.92
N ALA A 285 -34.94 -6.02 -3.40
CA ALA A 285 -34.34 -5.03 -4.30
C ALA A 285 -33.30 -4.09 -3.63
N HIS A 286 -32.38 -4.64 -2.84
CA HIS A 286 -31.26 -3.91 -2.26
C HIS A 286 -30.00 -4.77 -2.36
N ILE A 287 -29.07 -4.34 -3.23
CA ILE A 287 -27.69 -4.80 -3.11
C ILE A 287 -27.08 -3.97 -2.00
N ILE A 288 -26.96 -4.59 -0.84
CA ILE A 288 -26.41 -3.99 0.37
C ILE A 288 -24.92 -4.35 0.39
N ALA A 289 -24.05 -3.34 0.31
CA ALA A 289 -22.69 -3.50 0.80
C ALA A 289 -22.81 -3.87 2.28
N THR A 290 -22.49 -5.11 2.63
CA THR A 290 -22.75 -5.61 3.99
C THR A 290 -21.68 -5.02 4.90
N PRO A 291 -22.01 -4.09 5.80
CA PRO A 291 -20.99 -3.45 6.63
C PRO A 291 -20.41 -4.47 7.60
N ALA A 292 -19.14 -4.31 7.93
CA ALA A 292 -18.42 -5.17 8.87
C ALA A 292 -18.91 -4.94 10.29
N LYS A 293 -18.83 -5.99 11.10
CA LYS A 293 -19.05 -5.96 12.55
C LYS A 293 -17.79 -6.38 13.27
N VAL A 294 -17.61 -5.91 14.50
CA VAL A 294 -16.58 -6.45 15.38
C VAL A 294 -16.81 -7.96 15.55
N GLY A 295 -15.77 -8.74 15.32
CA GLY A 295 -15.79 -10.21 15.31
C GLY A 295 -15.94 -10.84 13.93
N ASP A 296 -16.17 -10.05 12.87
CA ASP A 296 -16.20 -10.60 11.51
C ASP A 296 -14.82 -11.13 11.09
N TYR A 297 -14.84 -12.22 10.32
CA TYR A 297 -13.68 -12.82 9.70
C TYR A 297 -13.28 -12.01 8.48
N TYR A 298 -12.01 -11.62 8.38
CA TYR A 298 -11.46 -10.86 7.27
C TYR A 298 -10.54 -11.72 6.42
N TYR A 299 -10.75 -11.71 5.10
CA TYR A 299 -10.09 -12.60 4.17
C TYR A 299 -9.01 -11.90 3.34
N SER A 300 -8.08 -12.68 2.79
CA SER A 300 -6.94 -12.19 2.02
C SER A 300 -7.31 -11.43 0.74
N ASP A 301 -8.56 -11.53 0.30
CA ASP A 301 -9.08 -10.77 -0.82
C ASP A 301 -9.63 -9.39 -0.42
N GLY A 302 -9.72 -9.07 0.87
CA GLY A 302 -10.19 -7.77 1.37
C GLY A 302 -11.68 -7.73 1.72
N SER A 303 -12.40 -8.85 1.65
CA SER A 303 -13.77 -8.90 2.16
C SER A 303 -13.85 -9.48 3.59
N TRP A 304 -15.06 -9.46 4.15
CA TRP A 304 -15.36 -9.99 5.46
C TRP A 304 -16.69 -10.75 5.51
N SER A 305 -16.88 -11.56 6.55
CA SER A 305 -18.16 -12.20 6.88
C SER A 305 -18.30 -12.52 8.36
N THR A 306 -19.53 -12.54 8.86
CA THR A 306 -19.83 -12.94 10.26
C THR A 306 -19.68 -14.44 10.48
N GLY A 307 -20.00 -15.27 9.48
CA GLY A 307 -19.72 -16.70 9.52
C GLY A 307 -18.31 -16.98 8.99
N TYR A 308 -17.60 -17.91 9.62
CA TYR A 308 -16.30 -18.37 9.13
C TYR A 308 -16.49 -19.18 7.83
N ASP A 309 -15.76 -18.82 6.78
CA ASP A 309 -15.74 -19.55 5.52
C ASP A 309 -14.38 -20.23 5.33
N ALA A 310 -14.34 -21.54 5.57
CA ALA A 310 -13.14 -22.35 5.47
C ALA A 310 -12.59 -22.46 4.03
N ASN A 311 -13.37 -22.10 3.01
CA ASN A 311 -12.90 -22.10 1.62
C ASN A 311 -12.11 -20.84 1.27
N ARG A 312 -12.04 -19.87 2.18
CA ARG A 312 -11.38 -18.59 1.98
C ARG A 312 -10.22 -18.45 2.95
N THR A 313 -9.16 -17.81 2.49
CA THR A 313 -7.99 -17.55 3.33
C THR A 313 -8.29 -16.44 4.30
N CYS A 314 -8.73 -16.79 5.51
CA CYS A 314 -8.86 -15.83 6.61
C CYS A 314 -7.46 -15.34 7.00
N ILE A 315 -7.29 -14.02 7.13
CA ILE A 315 -6.02 -13.38 7.49
C ILE A 315 -6.11 -12.54 8.76
N GLY A 316 -7.33 -12.24 9.21
CA GLY A 316 -7.54 -11.47 10.42
C GLY A 316 -9.00 -11.45 10.87
N THR A 317 -9.22 -10.78 11.99
CA THR A 317 -10.55 -10.55 12.56
C THR A 317 -10.75 -9.06 12.78
N VAL A 318 -11.92 -8.55 12.41
CA VAL A 318 -12.32 -7.17 12.65
C VAL A 318 -12.43 -6.92 14.15
N PHE A 319 -11.60 -6.05 14.72
CA PHE A 319 -11.61 -5.76 16.15
C PHE A 319 -12.11 -4.36 16.51
N ALA A 320 -12.18 -3.46 15.53
CA ALA A 320 -12.65 -2.10 15.70
C ALA A 320 -13.29 -1.57 14.41
N LEU A 321 -14.19 -0.59 14.56
CA LEU A 321 -14.87 0.09 13.46
C LEU A 321 -14.55 1.59 13.51
N SER A 322 -14.57 2.22 12.34
CA SER A 322 -14.39 3.67 12.15
C SER A 322 -15.36 4.18 11.09
N GLU A 323 -15.60 5.50 11.03
CA GLU A 323 -16.47 6.09 10.00
C GLU A 323 -15.78 6.19 8.64
N GLU A 324 -14.46 6.24 8.64
CA GLU A 324 -13.58 6.30 7.46
C GLU A 324 -12.36 5.41 7.67
N LYS A 325 -11.72 4.99 6.56
CA LYS A 325 -10.46 4.25 6.59
C LYS A 325 -9.38 5.10 7.25
N ASP A 326 -8.56 4.48 8.11
CA ASP A 326 -7.55 5.17 8.93
C ASP A 326 -8.09 6.21 9.93
N GLY A 327 -9.39 6.48 9.92
CA GLY A 327 -10.04 7.40 10.86
C GLY A 327 -10.10 6.87 12.30
N ASP A 328 -10.67 7.71 13.16
CA ASP A 328 -10.77 7.44 14.59
C ASP A 328 -11.68 6.23 14.88
N ILE A 329 -11.24 5.38 15.81
CA ILE A 329 -12.04 4.23 16.26
C ILE A 329 -13.28 4.75 17.01
N ASN A 330 -14.45 4.30 16.57
CA ASN A 330 -15.74 4.68 17.16
C ASN A 330 -16.46 3.43 17.71
N VAL A 331 -16.42 3.25 19.04
CA VAL A 331 -17.04 2.10 19.72
C VAL A 331 -18.56 2.12 19.73
N SER A 332 -19.20 3.23 19.32
CA SER A 332 -20.66 3.32 19.20
C SER A 332 -21.20 2.72 17.89
N LEU A 333 -20.34 2.49 16.90
CA LEU A 333 -20.71 1.86 15.65
C LEU A 333 -21.03 0.38 15.88
N SER A 334 -22.22 -0.04 15.42
CA SER A 334 -22.61 -1.45 15.41
C SER A 334 -22.18 -2.17 14.12
N GLU A 335 -22.03 -1.42 13.03
CA GLU A 335 -21.58 -1.89 11.73
C GLU A 335 -20.90 -0.73 10.96
N SER A 336 -19.90 -1.01 10.13
CA SER A 336 -19.23 -0.01 9.28
C SER A 336 -18.54 -0.62 8.06
N MET A 337 -18.39 0.15 6.99
CA MET A 337 -17.55 -0.24 5.85
C MET A 337 -16.05 -0.07 6.12
N HIS A 338 -15.70 0.54 7.25
CA HIS A 338 -14.32 0.84 7.63
C HIS A 338 -14.01 0.38 9.05
N GLY A 339 -12.74 0.04 9.29
CA GLY A 339 -12.32 -0.41 10.61
C GLY A 339 -10.88 -0.86 10.68
N ARG A 340 -10.62 -1.76 11.63
CA ARG A 340 -9.31 -2.39 11.85
C ARG A 340 -9.43 -3.88 12.00
N ILE A 341 -8.46 -4.59 11.42
CA ILE A 341 -8.30 -6.04 11.58
C ILE A 341 -7.00 -6.35 12.32
N ALA A 342 -7.02 -7.40 13.13
CA ALA A 342 -5.84 -7.94 13.77
C ALA A 342 -5.43 -9.24 13.09
N ALA A 343 -4.12 -9.43 12.92
CA ALA A 343 -3.54 -10.68 12.46
C ALA A 343 -4.01 -11.85 13.35
N LEU A 344 -4.20 -13.03 12.74
CA LEU A 344 -4.69 -14.22 13.44
C LEU A 344 -3.80 -14.68 14.59
N GLN A 345 -2.52 -14.33 14.56
CA GLN A 345 -1.56 -14.68 15.59
C GLN A 345 -0.44 -13.64 15.69
N ASP A 346 0.27 -13.69 16.82
CA ASP A 346 1.50 -12.92 17.01
C ASP A 346 2.57 -13.36 15.99
N LEU A 347 3.49 -12.46 15.67
CA LEU A 347 4.73 -12.89 15.03
C LEU A 347 5.51 -13.83 15.96
N THR A 348 6.24 -14.79 15.37
CA THR A 348 6.87 -15.88 16.13
C THR A 348 8.06 -15.43 16.98
N ALA A 349 8.73 -14.35 16.60
CA ALA A 349 9.86 -13.79 17.33
C ALA A 349 9.42 -12.65 18.26
N THR A 350 10.32 -12.27 19.17
CA THR A 350 10.24 -11.01 19.90
C THR A 350 11.17 -10.00 19.25
N TYR A 351 10.78 -8.73 19.30
CA TYR A 351 11.44 -7.65 18.57
C TYR A 351 11.80 -6.52 19.51
N ARG A 352 12.97 -5.92 19.28
CA ARG A 352 13.26 -4.59 19.80
C ARG A 352 12.37 -3.57 19.11
N TRP A 353 12.03 -2.50 19.80
CA TRP A 353 11.33 -1.38 19.18
C TRP A 353 12.28 -0.60 18.26
N ALA A 354 13.48 -0.28 18.74
CA ALA A 354 14.58 0.29 17.96
C ALA A 354 15.92 -0.31 18.41
N ASP A 355 16.88 -0.38 17.49
CA ASP A 355 18.24 -0.84 17.80
C ASP A 355 19.09 0.20 18.54
N ASN A 356 18.72 1.49 18.45
CA ASN A 356 19.36 2.58 19.17
C ASN A 356 18.41 3.12 20.25
N THR A 357 18.88 3.20 21.51
CA THR A 357 18.10 3.49 22.71
C THR A 357 17.81 4.97 22.95
N SER A 358 18.07 5.87 21.98
CA SER A 358 18.12 7.32 22.23
C SER A 358 17.78 8.15 20.99
N THR A 359 16.69 7.81 20.31
CA THR A 359 16.24 8.57 19.14
C THR A 359 14.72 8.68 19.17
N ASP A 360 14.25 9.92 19.38
CA ASP A 360 12.91 10.37 19.01
C ASP A 360 12.73 10.16 17.50
N VAL A 361 11.58 9.64 17.07
CA VAL A 361 11.30 9.46 15.66
C VAL A 361 10.56 10.69 15.15
N GLU A 362 11.25 11.51 14.36
CA GLU A 362 10.65 12.67 13.71
C GLU A 362 9.40 12.24 12.90
N GLY A 363 8.22 12.70 13.33
CA GLY A 363 6.93 12.33 12.73
C GLY A 363 6.01 11.53 13.65
N ILE A 364 6.50 10.97 14.76
CA ILE A 364 5.70 10.28 15.77
C ILE A 364 5.61 11.16 17.03
N PRO A 365 4.41 11.65 17.42
CA PRO A 365 4.28 12.43 18.64
C PRO A 365 4.58 11.61 19.89
N ASN A 366 5.04 12.27 20.95
CA ASN A 366 5.21 11.69 22.28
C ASN A 366 3.90 11.81 23.09
N PHE A 367 3.33 10.67 23.52
CA PHE A 367 2.00 10.62 24.15
C PHE A 367 2.05 10.29 25.65
N TYR A 368 1.06 10.82 26.39
CA TYR A 368 0.77 10.53 27.79
C TYR A 368 -0.50 9.67 27.97
N LEU A 369 -0.66 9.02 29.11
CA LEU A 369 -1.89 8.30 29.43
C LEU A 369 -3.01 9.25 29.90
N ALA A 370 -4.02 9.46 29.05
CA ALA A 370 -5.37 10.02 29.31
C ALA A 370 -5.54 11.38 30.04
N ASP A 371 -4.57 11.87 30.83
CA ASP A 371 -4.66 13.11 31.62
C ASP A 371 -3.41 14.01 31.49
N GLY A 372 -2.42 13.61 30.69
CA GLY A 372 -1.16 14.34 30.51
C GLY A 372 -0.18 14.20 31.69
N LYS A 373 -0.40 13.26 32.62
CA LYS A 373 0.39 13.13 33.86
C LYS A 373 0.71 11.69 34.27
N GLN A 374 -0.03 10.68 33.80
CA GLN A 374 0.15 9.29 34.22
C GLN A 374 1.12 8.49 33.33
N ASP A 375 2.02 7.74 33.97
CA ASP A 375 3.06 6.91 33.33
C ASP A 375 2.62 5.46 33.05
N GLY A 376 1.33 5.18 33.18
CA GLY A 376 0.74 3.87 32.96
C GLY A 376 -0.62 3.74 33.61
N GLY A 377 -1.43 2.81 33.10
CA GLY A 377 -2.79 2.61 33.55
C GLY A 377 -3.24 1.18 33.38
N TYR A 378 -4.11 0.75 34.28
CA TYR A 378 -4.77 -0.53 34.18
C TYR A 378 -6.08 -0.38 33.38
N LEU A 379 -6.21 -1.11 32.29
CA LEU A 379 -7.37 -1.16 31.41
C LEU A 379 -8.29 -2.33 31.83
N PRO A 380 -9.37 -2.09 32.59
CA PRO A 380 -10.18 -3.16 33.16
C PRO A 380 -10.98 -3.93 32.10
N ILE A 381 -11.20 -5.24 32.34
CA ILE A 381 -12.13 -6.02 31.53
C ILE A 381 -13.55 -5.60 31.86
N ASN A 382 -14.28 -5.03 30.89
CA ASN A 382 -15.69 -4.66 31.04
C ASN A 382 -15.99 -3.81 32.30
N GLY A 383 -15.04 -2.99 32.75
CA GLY A 383 -15.17 -2.19 33.97
C GLY A 383 -15.11 -2.98 35.28
N ILE A 384 -14.74 -4.26 35.26
CA ILE A 384 -14.57 -5.08 36.47
C ILE A 384 -13.15 -4.86 37.02
N GLU A 385 -13.07 -4.43 38.28
CA GLU A 385 -11.81 -4.21 39.01
C GLU A 385 -10.99 -5.52 39.05
N GLY A 386 -9.70 -5.41 38.72
CA GLY A 386 -8.74 -6.49 38.94
C GLY A 386 -8.28 -6.51 40.40
N GLU A 387 -7.99 -7.69 40.95
CA GLU A 387 -7.44 -7.80 42.30
C GLU A 387 -6.03 -7.18 42.36
N SER A 388 -5.93 -6.06 43.07
CA SER A 388 -4.71 -5.38 43.55
C SER A 388 -3.75 -4.89 42.46
N VAL A 389 -3.86 -3.61 42.11
CA VAL A 389 -2.78 -2.90 41.40
C VAL A 389 -2.55 -1.54 42.05
N THR A 390 -1.29 -1.20 42.30
CA THR A 390 -0.83 0.14 42.72
C THR A 390 -0.93 1.19 41.59
N THR A 391 -1.42 0.78 40.42
CA THR A 391 -1.52 1.56 39.18
C THR A 391 -2.95 2.06 39.00
N PRO A 392 -3.18 3.32 38.56
CA PRO A 392 -4.53 3.84 38.37
C PRO A 392 -5.37 3.00 37.41
N GLN A 393 -6.61 2.69 37.80
CA GLN A 393 -7.59 2.04 36.93
C GLN A 393 -8.22 3.07 35.99
N LEU A 394 -8.23 2.73 34.70
CA LEU A 394 -8.87 3.50 33.65
C LEU A 394 -10.38 3.18 33.59
N PRO A 395 -11.25 4.16 33.32
CA PRO A 395 -12.70 3.94 33.22
C PRO A 395 -13.14 3.34 31.87
N TYR A 396 -12.22 2.75 31.11
CA TYR A 396 -12.41 2.34 29.72
C TYR A 396 -12.38 0.82 29.55
N GLY A 397 -13.07 0.33 28.53
CA GLY A 397 -13.22 -1.09 28.22
C GLY A 397 -13.83 -1.30 26.84
N ALA A 398 -14.35 -2.50 26.56
CA ALA A 398 -14.84 -2.84 25.21
C ALA A 398 -16.05 -2.02 24.73
N TYR A 399 -16.84 -1.48 25.66
CA TYR A 399 -18.09 -0.74 25.38
C TYR A 399 -18.07 0.72 25.84
N ILE A 400 -17.02 1.14 26.56
CA ILE A 400 -16.86 2.49 27.10
C ILE A 400 -15.46 2.94 26.73
N TRP A 401 -15.32 3.95 25.88
CA TRP A 401 -14.04 4.41 25.34
C TRP A 401 -13.94 5.93 25.39
N PRO A 402 -12.74 6.53 25.54
CA PRO A 402 -12.61 7.99 25.50
C PRO A 402 -13.11 8.57 24.18
N VAL A 403 -13.94 9.62 24.29
CA VAL A 403 -14.44 10.41 23.15
C VAL A 403 -13.65 11.71 22.95
N GLU A 404 -12.96 12.18 23.99
CA GLU A 404 -12.11 13.38 23.90
C GLU A 404 -10.74 13.01 23.31
N LYS A 405 -10.41 13.67 22.19
CA LYS A 405 -9.12 13.53 21.51
C LYS A 405 -8.21 14.68 21.90
N SER A 406 -6.97 14.35 22.22
CA SER A 406 -5.88 15.30 22.38
C SER A 406 -4.64 14.70 21.73
N ASN A 407 -3.79 15.55 21.16
CA ASN A 407 -2.50 15.16 20.58
C ASN A 407 -1.50 14.62 21.63
N GLN A 408 -1.94 14.49 22.88
CA GLN A 408 -1.17 13.97 24.01
C GLN A 408 -1.82 12.72 24.64
N TYR A 409 -2.96 12.22 24.15
CA TYR A 409 -3.67 11.09 24.77
C TYR A 409 -3.41 9.77 24.05
N ALA A 410 -2.61 8.91 24.66
CA ALA A 410 -2.23 7.59 24.17
C ALA A 410 -3.45 6.72 23.78
N LEU A 411 -4.53 6.72 24.57
CA LEU A 411 -5.70 5.85 24.30
C LEU A 411 -6.52 6.24 23.06
N THR A 412 -6.39 7.49 22.60
CA THR A 412 -7.03 7.97 21.36
C THR A 412 -6.03 8.16 20.23
N ASP A 413 -4.82 7.62 20.39
CA ASP A 413 -3.87 7.47 19.31
C ASP A 413 -4.23 6.25 18.47
N TYR A 414 -4.77 6.52 17.28
CA TYR A 414 -5.11 5.53 16.27
C TYR A 414 -4.26 5.65 15.01
N ALA A 415 -3.14 6.35 15.10
CA ALA A 415 -2.29 6.69 13.96
C ALA A 415 -1.26 5.59 13.64
N GLY A 416 -1.50 4.32 14.00
CA GLY A 416 -0.51 3.25 13.91
C GLY A 416 0.03 3.04 12.50
N ARG A 417 -0.80 3.20 11.46
CA ARG A 417 -0.36 3.15 10.06
C ARG A 417 0.58 4.30 9.73
N SER A 418 0.20 5.53 10.10
CA SER A 418 1.02 6.73 9.90
C SER A 418 2.35 6.61 10.64
N HIS A 419 2.32 6.24 11.92
CA HIS A 419 3.53 6.00 12.72
C HIS A 419 4.44 4.95 12.08
N SER A 420 3.84 3.83 11.64
CA SER A 420 4.60 2.73 11.03
C SER A 420 5.33 3.13 9.75
N SER A 421 4.84 4.12 8.99
CA SER A 421 5.55 4.66 7.82
C SER A 421 6.89 5.32 8.16
N PHE A 422 7.09 5.75 9.41
CA PHE A 422 8.37 6.29 9.89
C PHE A 422 9.31 5.21 10.45
N ILE A 423 8.77 4.03 10.81
CA ILE A 423 9.50 2.92 11.46
C ILE A 423 9.50 1.63 10.65
N GLU A 424 9.37 1.73 9.32
CA GLU A 424 9.39 0.60 8.37
C GLU A 424 10.82 0.21 7.93
N LYS A 425 11.84 0.54 8.71
CA LYS A 425 13.25 0.29 8.39
C LYS A 425 13.85 -0.73 9.35
N GLU A 426 14.84 -1.50 8.89
CA GLU A 426 15.43 -2.63 9.65
C GLU A 426 15.90 -2.28 11.07
N TYR A 427 16.35 -1.04 11.28
CA TYR A 427 16.80 -0.55 12.59
C TYR A 427 15.66 -0.16 13.56
N TYR A 428 14.40 -0.32 13.13
CA TYR A 428 13.19 -0.36 13.96
C TYR A 428 12.54 -1.75 13.86
N PRO A 429 13.10 -2.78 14.53
CA PRO A 429 12.79 -4.17 14.22
C PRO A 429 11.30 -4.53 14.38
N ALA A 430 10.60 -3.97 15.38
CA ALA A 430 9.17 -4.23 15.59
C ALA A 430 8.29 -3.67 14.46
N GLY A 431 8.56 -2.43 14.03
CA GLY A 431 7.83 -1.78 12.93
C GLY A 431 8.12 -2.47 11.59
N TYR A 432 9.39 -2.71 11.31
CA TYR A 432 9.82 -3.42 10.11
C TYR A 432 9.28 -4.84 10.03
N ALA A 433 9.22 -5.55 11.14
CA ALA A 433 8.68 -6.90 11.16
C ALA A 433 7.20 -6.95 10.80
N CYS A 434 6.41 -5.93 11.16
CA CYS A 434 5.02 -5.79 10.70
C CYS A 434 4.94 -5.40 9.22
N PHE A 435 5.77 -4.45 8.79
CA PHE A 435 5.83 -3.98 7.41
C PHE A 435 6.21 -5.08 6.41
N SER A 436 7.16 -5.93 6.79
CA SER A 436 7.79 -6.96 5.94
C SER A 436 7.14 -8.35 6.05
N ILE A 437 5.95 -8.48 6.66
CA ILE A 437 5.28 -9.78 6.81
C ILE A 437 4.99 -10.38 5.44
N MET A 438 5.68 -11.48 5.11
CA MET A 438 5.52 -12.23 3.87
C MET A 438 5.31 -13.75 4.09
N SER A 439 5.02 -14.19 5.33
CA SER A 439 4.98 -15.61 5.70
C SER A 439 3.57 -16.25 5.64
N GLU A 440 3.53 -17.55 5.31
CA GLU A 440 2.32 -18.37 5.13
C GLU A 440 1.37 -18.33 6.35
N GLY A 441 0.14 -17.82 6.15
CA GLY A 441 -0.94 -17.85 7.14
C GLY A 441 -1.39 -16.48 7.69
N LEU A 442 -0.66 -15.39 7.41
CA LEU A 442 -1.06 -14.01 7.74
C LEU A 442 -1.14 -13.12 6.49
N ASN A 443 -1.10 -13.75 5.31
CA ASN A 443 -0.63 -13.13 4.10
C ASN A 443 -1.77 -12.58 3.25
N ASN A 444 -1.75 -11.29 2.93
CA ASN A 444 -2.45 -10.71 1.78
C ASN A 444 -1.51 -10.41 0.59
N ASN A 445 -0.24 -10.83 0.72
CA ASN A 445 0.94 -10.62 -0.13
C ASN A 445 1.57 -9.21 -0.06
N GLU A 446 1.00 -8.27 0.71
CA GLU A 446 1.25 -6.81 0.63
C GLU A 446 2.23 -6.33 1.67
N GLN A 447 3.45 -5.98 1.22
CA GLN A 447 4.37 -5.22 2.06
C GLN A 447 3.72 -3.88 2.45
N GLY A 448 3.76 -3.56 3.75
CA GLY A 448 3.14 -2.36 4.31
C GLY A 448 1.62 -2.42 4.52
N PHE A 449 0.95 -3.55 4.24
CA PHE A 449 -0.45 -3.71 4.62
C PHE A 449 -0.61 -3.82 6.14
N TRP A 450 0.20 -4.68 6.74
CA TRP A 450 0.29 -4.82 8.18
C TRP A 450 1.19 -3.75 8.76
N TYR A 451 0.77 -3.15 9.85
CA TYR A 451 1.51 -2.13 10.56
C TYR A 451 1.51 -2.40 12.06
N LEU A 452 2.47 -1.78 12.76
CA LEU A 452 2.56 -1.86 14.21
C LEU A 452 1.46 -0.96 14.81
N PRO A 453 0.51 -1.51 15.59
CA PRO A 453 -0.63 -0.73 16.09
C PRO A 453 -0.16 0.44 16.94
N ALA A 454 -0.85 1.58 16.85
CA ALA A 454 -0.74 2.61 17.87
C ALA A 454 -1.30 2.08 19.21
N ILE A 455 -0.94 2.70 20.33
CA ILE A 455 -1.32 2.20 21.66
C ILE A 455 -2.83 2.25 21.89
N GLY A 456 -3.56 3.21 21.30
CA GLY A 456 -5.02 3.22 21.30
C GLY A 456 -5.62 2.05 20.53
N GLU A 457 -5.06 1.71 19.36
CA GLU A 457 -5.47 0.53 18.57
C GLU A 457 -5.17 -0.78 19.32
N LEU A 458 -3.98 -0.91 19.92
CA LEU A 458 -3.57 -2.08 20.68
C LEU A 458 -4.43 -2.26 21.94
N ALA A 459 -4.72 -1.17 22.65
CA ALA A 459 -5.61 -1.18 23.81
C ALA A 459 -7.04 -1.58 23.41
N ARG A 460 -7.51 -1.12 22.24
CA ARG A 460 -8.82 -1.52 21.71
C ARG A 460 -8.86 -3.01 21.35
N LEU A 461 -7.81 -3.53 20.73
CA LEU A 461 -7.67 -4.96 20.44
C LEU A 461 -7.70 -5.80 21.71
N ALA A 462 -6.93 -5.39 22.73
CA ALA A 462 -6.88 -6.07 24.02
C ALA A 462 -8.26 -6.12 24.69
N THR A 463 -9.00 -5.01 24.71
CA THR A 463 -10.35 -4.99 25.29
C THR A 463 -11.34 -5.84 24.51
N ALA A 464 -11.24 -5.88 23.18
CA ALA A 464 -12.07 -6.76 22.36
C ALA A 464 -11.78 -8.26 22.59
N CYS A 465 -10.50 -8.63 22.74
CA CYS A 465 -10.09 -9.98 23.13
C CYS A 465 -10.69 -10.34 24.50
N ASN A 466 -10.50 -9.47 25.49
CA ASN A 466 -10.93 -9.68 26.87
C ASN A 466 -12.46 -9.75 27.03
N ALA A 467 -13.21 -9.09 26.16
CA ALA A 467 -14.67 -9.14 26.12
C ALA A 467 -15.22 -10.30 25.26
N ASN A 468 -14.33 -11.16 24.72
CA ASN A 468 -14.67 -12.28 23.86
C ASN A 468 -15.46 -11.87 22.59
N LEU A 469 -15.10 -10.71 22.01
CA LEU A 469 -15.78 -10.18 20.82
C LEU A 469 -15.22 -10.72 19.50
N LEU A 470 -14.00 -11.29 19.52
CA LEU A 470 -13.24 -11.64 18.31
C LEU A 470 -13.34 -13.12 17.93
N ASP A 471 -14.00 -13.93 18.76
CA ASP A 471 -14.32 -15.31 18.45
C ASP A 471 -15.76 -15.62 18.90
N PRO A 472 -16.77 -15.04 18.22
CA PRO A 472 -18.16 -15.17 18.65
C PRO A 472 -18.73 -16.57 18.41
N THR A 473 -18.14 -17.38 17.52
CA THR A 473 -18.64 -18.72 17.18
C THR A 473 -17.78 -19.86 17.72
N GLY A 474 -16.55 -19.59 18.20
CA GLY A 474 -15.63 -20.61 18.70
C GLY A 474 -14.86 -21.35 17.59
N ASP A 475 -15.10 -20.98 16.33
CA ASP A 475 -14.51 -21.60 15.14
C ASP A 475 -13.35 -20.77 14.56
N SER A 476 -12.99 -19.66 15.22
CA SER A 476 -12.03 -18.70 14.68
C SER A 476 -10.59 -19.21 14.72
N PRO A 477 -9.80 -19.03 13.64
CA PRO A 477 -8.35 -19.24 13.70
C PRO A 477 -7.62 -18.14 14.49
N PHE A 478 -8.34 -17.12 14.97
CA PHE A 478 -7.77 -16.02 15.75
C PHE A 478 -7.32 -16.46 17.14
N LYS A 479 -6.06 -16.20 17.45
CA LYS A 479 -5.47 -16.40 18.77
C LYS A 479 -5.57 -15.09 19.56
N ILE A 480 -6.24 -15.12 20.71
CA ILE A 480 -6.26 -13.98 21.64
C ILE A 480 -4.83 -13.58 22.07
N LEU A 481 -4.65 -12.33 22.48
CA LEU A 481 -3.38 -11.86 23.05
C LEU A 481 -3.05 -12.69 24.30
N GLY A 482 -1.77 -13.06 24.45
CA GLY A 482 -1.27 -13.82 25.59
C GLY A 482 -0.88 -12.95 26.79
N ASP A 483 -0.40 -13.61 27.84
CA ASP A 483 0.14 -12.97 29.05
C ASP A 483 1.58 -12.44 28.86
N ASP A 484 1.78 -11.64 27.80
CA ASP A 484 3.07 -11.11 27.37
C ASP A 484 3.02 -9.59 27.19
N TYR A 485 4.20 -9.02 26.93
CA TYR A 485 4.34 -7.63 26.49
C TYR A 485 4.17 -7.54 24.98
N TYR A 486 3.45 -6.52 24.54
CA TYR A 486 3.15 -6.22 23.15
C TYR A 486 3.53 -4.77 22.83
N TRP A 487 4.39 -4.59 21.83
CA TRP A 487 4.77 -3.26 21.38
C TRP A 487 3.62 -2.55 20.66
N SER A 488 3.53 -1.23 20.86
CA SER A 488 2.84 -0.31 19.95
C SER A 488 3.84 0.55 19.18
N SER A 489 3.36 1.29 18.18
CA SER A 489 4.13 2.30 17.43
C SER A 489 4.18 3.67 18.11
N THR A 490 3.51 3.83 19.26
CA THR A 490 3.42 5.10 19.99
C THR A 490 4.63 5.34 20.87
N GLU A 491 5.26 6.51 20.72
CA GLU A 491 6.38 6.92 21.57
C GLU A 491 5.93 7.48 22.93
N GLY A 492 6.79 7.32 23.92
CA GLY A 492 6.55 7.75 25.29
C GLY A 492 7.41 8.93 25.71
N GLU A 493 6.80 9.90 26.40
CA GLU A 493 7.42 11.21 26.63
C GLU A 493 8.55 11.22 27.69
N LYS A 494 8.67 10.19 28.53
CA LYS A 494 9.58 10.19 29.70
C LYS A 494 11.07 10.26 29.33
N ALA A 495 11.42 9.88 28.10
CA ALA A 495 12.68 10.17 27.39
C ALA A 495 12.59 9.58 25.96
N GLU A 496 13.41 10.07 25.02
CA GLU A 496 13.56 9.56 23.62
C GLU A 496 13.83 8.03 23.52
N ALA A 497 14.05 7.37 24.65
CA ALA A 497 14.34 5.95 24.81
C ALA A 497 13.10 5.04 25.00
N TYR A 498 11.89 5.60 25.12
CA TYR A 498 10.71 4.83 25.53
C TYR A 498 9.62 4.74 24.47
N ALA A 499 8.96 3.59 24.41
CA ALA A 499 7.75 3.37 23.63
C ALA A 499 6.65 2.76 24.51
N TRP A 500 5.40 2.98 24.14
CA TRP A 500 4.26 2.37 24.81
C TRP A 500 4.16 0.87 24.50
N CYS A 501 3.70 0.12 25.50
CA CYS A 501 3.39 -1.30 25.34
C CYS A 501 2.13 -1.66 26.13
N TYR A 502 1.54 -2.79 25.74
CA TYR A 502 0.48 -3.47 26.48
C TYR A 502 1.05 -4.72 27.15
N TYR A 503 0.70 -4.97 28.41
CA TYR A 503 1.09 -6.16 29.15
C TYR A 503 -0.13 -6.97 29.62
N GLY A 504 -0.18 -8.23 29.18
CA GLY A 504 -1.34 -9.11 29.37
C GLY A 504 -1.53 -9.71 30.77
N LYS A 505 -0.44 -9.93 31.55
CA LYS A 505 -0.42 -10.85 32.72
C LYS A 505 -1.41 -10.56 33.87
N TYR A 506 -2.11 -9.43 33.87
CA TYR A 506 -3.12 -9.10 34.89
C TYR A 506 -4.37 -8.44 34.29
N LYS A 507 -4.64 -8.71 33.00
CA LYS A 507 -5.78 -8.27 32.18
C LYS A 507 -5.74 -6.86 31.56
N GLY A 508 -4.60 -6.16 31.64
CA GLY A 508 -4.28 -5.12 30.66
C GLY A 508 -3.59 -3.88 31.21
N ILE A 509 -2.28 -3.96 31.42
CA ILE A 509 -1.49 -2.79 31.83
C ILE A 509 -0.95 -2.09 30.59
N LEU A 510 -1.20 -0.79 30.48
CA LEU A 510 -0.53 0.09 29.52
C LEU A 510 0.61 0.78 30.25
N GLN A 511 1.82 0.73 29.70
CA GLN A 511 2.99 1.35 30.31
C GLN A 511 4.10 1.62 29.28
N TYR A 512 5.04 2.47 29.64
CA TYR A 512 6.28 2.67 28.89
C TYR A 512 7.27 1.53 29.12
N GLN A 513 8.04 1.21 28.09
CA GLN A 513 9.22 0.37 28.19
C GLN A 513 10.35 0.91 27.32
N VAL A 514 11.58 0.56 27.68
CA VAL A 514 12.78 0.95 26.92
C VAL A 514 12.80 0.26 25.57
N LYS A 515 13.15 1.01 24.52
CA LYS A 515 13.06 0.56 23.11
C LYS A 515 13.97 -0.63 22.75
N ASP A 516 15.01 -0.90 23.53
CA ASP A 516 15.92 -2.06 23.33
C ASP A 516 15.41 -3.37 23.96
N ALA A 517 14.33 -3.32 24.74
CA ALA A 517 13.67 -4.53 25.23
C ALA A 517 13.00 -5.29 24.08
N THR A 518 12.98 -6.62 24.17
CA THR A 518 12.37 -7.47 23.14
C THR A 518 10.99 -7.93 23.59
N TYR A 519 9.94 -7.55 22.85
CA TYR A 519 8.56 -7.94 23.14
C TYR A 519 7.85 -8.48 21.89
N LYS A 520 6.65 -9.02 22.08
CA LYS A 520 5.84 -9.52 20.97
C LYS A 520 5.25 -8.36 20.18
N VAL A 521 4.85 -8.67 18.95
CA VAL A 521 4.06 -7.77 18.11
C VAL A 521 2.84 -8.51 17.58
N ARG A 522 1.69 -7.83 17.61
CA ARG A 522 0.47 -8.27 16.94
C ARG A 522 0.20 -7.28 15.80
N PRO A 523 0.50 -7.66 14.55
CA PRO A 523 0.26 -6.79 13.41
C PRO A 523 -1.23 -6.52 13.22
N ILE A 524 -1.56 -5.30 12.77
CA ILE A 524 -2.92 -4.90 12.43
C ILE A 524 -2.97 -4.21 11.06
N ALA A 525 -4.15 -4.10 10.47
CA ALA A 525 -4.38 -3.36 9.22
C ALA A 525 -5.71 -2.60 9.28
N SER A 526 -5.87 -1.57 8.44
CA SER A 526 -7.13 -0.83 8.29
C SER A 526 -7.74 -1.04 6.90
N PHE A 527 -9.06 -1.01 6.85
CA PHE A 527 -9.88 -1.17 5.64
C PHE A 527 -10.92 -0.06 5.52
#